data_AF-A0A4R5AJT0-F1
#
_entry.id   AF-A0A4R5AJT0-F1
#
_cell.length_a   1.000
_cell.length_b   1.000
_cell.length_c   1.000
_cell.angle_alpha   90.00
_cell.angle_beta   90.00
_cell.angle_gamma   90.00
#
_symmetry.space_group_name_H-M   'P 1'
#
loop_
_entity.id
_entity.type
_entity.pdbx_description
1 polymer ?
#
loop_
_entity_poly.entity_id
_entity_poly.type
_entity_poly.pdbx_seq_one_letter_code
_entity_poly.pdbx_strand_id
1 'polypeptide(L)'
;MPAPRSPGEPPSRRRSPQRRARRRSGVRKVRRTAAMLIVAALIATGGATVPEPPSPGWASPGLVGGGGWPFAGVPMSPEQAEGASYLPDSSVVKLADGRVRLVPSGGDTPITVDASDPRVARAVRSDAAWLAQGRVPAGGAAGGHREMAARALLDLRLLTRPNGASLASWYSKWRYSWPRDSAFAAAAFTVTGHPSEARRILRFLARAQHDDGMWAARYNADGTAVADGRAPQLDSLGWVLWAAWFYRVQGGDPNELPALWPMVQRAADHLARSLDAEGLPPASSDYWERDHRREQDPRRPTLGVVGPVLAGLRAAADLAGMHGEAAKAYEWRSAAQRVSDALARQFAPYGYPRSPVSGGLMDTSVTFIAPPFAHPDPNVTAAIGNAERRQALPNGGVLPGERWSGTPNVAWTPETALFGLTAAASGRTQDALERLGWLSAHRTSLGVLPEKVGATGKPAGPAPLGWTASLVLLGLSALERPLPVP
;
A
#
# COMPACT_ATOMS: atom_id res chain seq x y z
N MET A 1 60.76 55.84 58.68
CA MET A 1 61.25 55.35 59.99
C MET A 1 60.08 55.32 60.97
N PRO A 2 59.94 54.34 61.87
CA PRO A 2 60.13 52.89 61.75
C PRO A 2 58.88 52.05 62.22
N ALA A 3 58.99 50.72 62.01
CA ALA A 3 58.20 49.52 62.40
C ALA A 3 57.34 49.54 63.71
N PRO A 4 56.42 48.56 64.03
CA PRO A 4 56.58 47.12 63.74
C PRO A 4 55.34 46.15 63.60
N ARG A 5 55.68 44.95 63.10
CA ARG A 5 55.29 43.53 63.46
C ARG A 5 53.85 42.96 63.31
N SER A 6 53.83 41.83 62.57
CA SER A 6 52.82 40.75 62.41
C SER A 6 52.69 39.83 63.66
N PRO A 7 51.98 38.67 63.62
CA PRO A 7 50.91 38.17 62.73
C PRO A 7 49.71 37.52 63.49
N GLY A 8 48.61 37.22 62.80
CA GLY A 8 47.52 36.38 63.29
C GLY A 8 46.70 35.78 62.13
N GLU A 9 46.46 34.48 62.20
CA GLU A 9 45.95 33.54 61.19
C GLU A 9 44.62 33.87 60.46
N PRO A 10 44.36 33.26 59.29
CA PRO A 10 43.28 33.65 58.39
C PRO A 10 41.94 32.96 58.70
N PRO A 11 40.78 33.61 58.48
CA PRO A 11 39.50 32.93 58.53
C PRO A 11 39.24 32.13 57.24
N SER A 12 39.05 30.83 57.41
CA SER A 12 38.70 29.89 56.34
C SER A 12 37.29 30.15 55.79
N ARG A 13 37.23 30.36 54.47
CA ARG A 13 36.01 30.63 53.71
C ARG A 13 35.06 29.43 53.74
N ARG A 14 33.85 29.64 54.29
CA ARG A 14 32.68 28.77 54.06
C ARG A 14 32.39 28.67 52.55
N ARG A 15 32.56 27.49 51.96
CA ARG A 15 32.13 27.17 50.59
C ARG A 15 30.64 26.82 50.60
N SER A 16 29.86 27.59 49.87
CA SER A 16 28.43 27.40 49.60
C SER A 16 28.15 26.18 48.70
N PRO A 17 27.03 25.46 48.90
CA PRO A 17 26.72 24.19 48.24
C PRO A 17 26.07 24.39 46.86
N GLN A 18 26.66 25.17 45.95
CA GLN A 18 26.09 25.38 44.61
C GLN A 18 26.82 24.66 43.46
N ARG A 19 27.95 23.99 43.74
CA ARG A 19 28.77 23.36 42.68
C ARG A 19 28.55 21.85 42.47
N ARG A 20 27.75 21.17 43.32
CA ARG A 20 27.41 19.73 43.15
C ARG A 20 26.08 19.49 42.41
N ALA A 21 25.16 20.46 42.36
CA ALA A 21 23.86 20.31 41.69
C ALA A 21 23.94 20.44 40.16
N ARG A 22 24.82 21.29 39.63
CA ARG A 22 24.97 21.51 38.17
C ARG A 22 25.62 20.33 37.43
N ARG A 23 26.48 19.54 38.07
CA ARG A 23 27.10 18.35 37.44
C ARG A 23 26.13 17.16 37.36
N ARG A 24 25.19 17.02 38.30
CA ARG A 24 24.18 15.93 38.28
C ARG A 24 23.03 16.20 37.31
N SER A 25 22.66 17.45 37.04
CA SER A 25 21.62 17.76 36.04
C SER A 25 22.11 17.64 34.60
N GLY A 26 23.39 17.99 34.32
CA GLY A 26 24.01 17.80 33.01
C GLY A 26 24.13 16.32 32.61
N VAL A 27 24.57 15.46 33.54
CA VAL A 27 24.69 14.01 33.27
C VAL A 27 23.32 13.35 33.08
N ARG A 28 22.27 13.79 33.79
CA ARG A 28 20.89 13.31 33.56
C ARG A 28 20.28 13.80 32.24
N LYS A 29 20.58 15.03 31.81
CA LYS A 29 20.15 15.53 30.49
C LYS A 29 20.87 14.81 29.36
N VAL A 30 22.19 14.65 29.43
CA VAL A 30 22.98 13.92 28.42
C VAL A 30 22.57 12.45 28.34
N ARG A 31 22.28 11.78 29.48
CA ARG A 31 21.76 10.40 29.46
C ARG A 31 20.34 10.28 28.90
N ARG A 32 19.47 11.27 29.11
CA ARG A 32 18.12 11.28 28.49
C ARG A 32 18.17 11.54 26.99
N THR A 33 19.04 12.45 26.53
CA THR A 33 19.22 12.71 25.10
C THR A 33 19.91 11.53 24.40
N ALA A 34 20.91 10.89 25.02
CA ALA A 34 21.52 9.68 24.49
C ALA A 34 20.55 8.48 24.48
N ALA A 35 19.71 8.31 25.51
CA ALA A 35 18.68 7.27 25.52
C ALA A 35 17.58 7.53 24.48
N MET A 36 17.17 8.78 24.27
CA MET A 36 16.23 9.14 23.19
C MET A 36 16.85 8.95 21.79
N LEU A 37 18.14 9.22 21.62
CA LEU A 37 18.85 8.95 20.37
C LEU A 37 19.06 7.45 20.11
N ILE A 38 19.24 6.63 21.16
CA ILE A 38 19.30 5.16 21.03
C ILE A 38 17.92 4.57 20.73
N VAL A 39 16.85 5.07 21.36
CA VAL A 39 15.47 4.67 21.05
C VAL A 39 15.05 5.16 19.66
N ALA A 40 15.43 6.38 19.26
CA ALA A 40 15.20 6.88 17.91
C ALA A 40 16.03 6.13 16.86
N ALA A 41 17.27 5.72 17.17
CA ALA A 41 18.07 4.86 16.28
C ALA A 41 17.47 3.45 16.16
N LEU A 42 16.97 2.86 17.24
CA LEU A 42 16.25 1.58 17.22
C LEU A 42 14.92 1.64 16.46
N ILE A 43 14.23 2.78 16.48
CA ILE A 43 13.00 3.01 15.71
C ILE A 43 13.31 3.33 14.23
N ALA A 44 14.38 4.07 13.95
CA ALA A 44 14.79 4.47 12.59
C ALA A 44 15.43 3.33 11.79
N THR A 45 16.04 2.34 12.43
CA THR A 45 16.65 1.19 11.73
C THR A 45 15.79 -0.07 11.74
N GLY A 46 14.65 -0.08 12.43
CA GLY A 46 13.84 -1.29 12.66
C GLY A 46 12.70 -1.54 11.68
N GLY A 47 12.32 -0.57 10.84
CA GLY A 47 11.10 -0.66 10.02
C GLY A 47 11.05 -1.82 9.02
N ALA A 48 12.21 -2.31 8.57
CA ALA A 48 12.37 -3.34 7.55
C ALA A 48 13.21 -4.56 8.01
N THR A 49 13.61 -4.63 9.28
CA THR A 49 14.57 -5.64 9.79
C THR A 49 14.23 -6.22 11.16
N VAL A 50 13.02 -5.99 11.70
CA VAL A 50 12.57 -6.78 12.85
C VAL A 50 12.46 -8.24 12.41
N PRO A 51 13.19 -9.19 13.04
CA PRO A 51 13.01 -10.60 12.78
C PRO A 51 11.56 -10.97 13.09
N GLU A 52 10.86 -11.56 12.13
CA GLU A 52 9.56 -12.16 12.40
C GLU A 52 9.73 -13.23 13.49
N PRO A 53 8.78 -13.34 14.45
CA PRO A 53 8.85 -14.39 15.45
C PRO A 53 8.92 -15.77 14.76
N PRO A 54 9.69 -16.72 15.32
CA PRO A 54 10.08 -17.98 14.65
C PRO A 54 8.94 -19.00 14.47
N SER A 55 7.69 -18.64 14.77
CA SER A 55 6.53 -19.49 14.55
C SER A 55 5.83 -19.10 13.26
N PRO A 56 5.69 -20.01 12.27
CA PRO A 56 4.92 -19.75 11.06
C PRO A 56 3.43 -19.69 11.42
N GLY A 57 2.94 -18.47 11.71
CA GLY A 57 1.54 -18.24 12.00
C GLY A 57 1.29 -16.92 12.71
N TRP A 58 1.46 -15.79 12.03
CA TRP A 58 0.82 -14.54 12.48
C TRP A 58 -0.64 -14.57 11.99
N ALA A 59 -1.53 -15.13 12.81
CA ALA A 59 -2.94 -15.25 12.45
C ALA A 59 -3.64 -13.90 12.67
N SER A 60 -3.66 -13.06 11.65
CA SER A 60 -4.61 -11.94 11.55
C SER A 60 -5.84 -12.48 10.80
N PRO A 61 -6.82 -13.08 11.48
CA PRO A 61 -7.85 -13.89 10.81
C PRO A 61 -8.79 -13.05 9.94
N GLY A 62 -9.05 -11.78 10.31
CA GLY A 62 -9.97 -10.90 9.60
C GLY A 62 -10.52 -9.80 10.49
N LEU A 63 -11.48 -9.04 9.95
CA LEU A 63 -12.10 -7.92 10.65
C LEU A 63 -13.58 -8.21 10.88
N VAL A 64 -14.07 -7.92 12.09
CA VAL A 64 -15.51 -7.77 12.28
C VAL A 64 -15.91 -6.33 11.99
N GLY A 65 -17.05 -6.16 11.34
CA GLY A 65 -17.63 -4.85 11.06
C GLY A 65 -19.14 -4.89 11.16
N GLY A 66 -19.78 -3.92 10.52
CA GLY A 66 -21.21 -3.90 10.30
C GLY A 66 -21.56 -2.84 9.27
N GLY A 67 -22.73 -2.94 8.66
CA GLY A 67 -23.05 -2.10 7.50
C GLY A 67 -23.50 -0.67 7.81
N GLY A 68 -23.24 -0.13 9.01
CA GLY A 68 -23.65 1.24 9.36
C GLY A 68 -22.52 2.25 9.24
N TRP A 69 -22.85 3.48 8.85
CA TRP A 69 -21.92 4.61 8.89
C TRP A 69 -21.81 5.18 10.33
N PRO A 70 -20.62 5.59 10.81
CA PRO A 70 -19.31 5.41 10.18
C PRO A 70 -18.88 3.95 10.13
N PHE A 71 -18.24 3.52 9.04
CA PHE A 71 -17.73 2.15 8.95
C PHE A 71 -16.55 1.98 9.91
N ALA A 72 -16.60 0.92 10.70
CA ALA A 72 -15.53 0.55 11.60
C ALA A 72 -15.23 -0.93 11.44
N GLY A 73 -13.98 -1.23 11.06
CA GLY A 73 -13.42 -2.56 11.20
C GLY A 73 -12.75 -2.71 12.56
N VAL A 74 -12.96 -3.86 13.20
CA VAL A 74 -12.32 -4.22 14.46
C VAL A 74 -11.60 -5.54 14.26
N PRO A 75 -10.30 -5.65 14.63
CA PRO A 75 -9.55 -6.86 14.36
C PRO A 75 -10.06 -8.00 15.23
N MET A 76 -10.13 -9.19 14.65
CA MET A 76 -10.40 -10.42 15.41
C MET A 76 -9.09 -11.04 15.91
N SER A 77 -9.12 -11.65 17.09
CA SER A 77 -8.02 -12.50 17.56
C SER A 77 -8.13 -13.91 16.97
N PRO A 78 -7.02 -14.68 16.91
CA PRO A 78 -7.05 -16.08 16.47
C PRO A 78 -8.06 -16.94 17.24
N GLU A 79 -8.13 -16.76 18.56
CA GLU A 79 -9.04 -17.50 19.44
C GLU A 79 -10.51 -17.19 19.12
N GLN A 80 -10.81 -15.93 18.77
CA GLN A 80 -12.16 -15.55 18.36
C GLN A 80 -12.54 -16.09 16.98
N ALA A 81 -11.56 -16.35 16.12
CA ALA A 81 -11.77 -16.80 14.75
C ALA A 81 -11.82 -18.34 14.63
N GLU A 82 -11.45 -19.07 15.68
CA GLU A 82 -11.54 -20.52 15.70
C GLU A 82 -13.00 -20.98 15.59
N GLY A 83 -13.31 -21.76 14.54
CA GLY A 83 -14.67 -22.21 14.24
C GLY A 83 -15.65 -21.10 13.83
N ALA A 84 -15.17 -19.86 13.66
CA ALA A 84 -15.99 -18.73 13.24
C ALA A 84 -16.07 -18.60 11.72
N SER A 85 -17.11 -17.93 11.23
CA SER A 85 -17.29 -17.64 9.81
C SER A 85 -18.07 -16.34 9.60
N TYR A 86 -17.84 -15.66 8.48
CA TYR A 86 -18.71 -14.54 8.10
C TYR A 86 -20.10 -15.07 7.73
N LEU A 87 -21.13 -14.34 8.13
CA LEU A 87 -22.44 -14.51 7.51
C LEU A 87 -22.36 -14.05 6.05
N PRO A 88 -23.05 -14.73 5.11
CA PRO A 88 -22.94 -14.45 3.67
C PRO A 88 -23.09 -12.96 3.34
N ASP A 89 -22.23 -12.47 2.43
CA ASP A 89 -22.23 -11.10 1.93
C ASP A 89 -22.24 -10.02 3.04
N SER A 90 -21.56 -10.27 4.16
CA SER A 90 -21.47 -9.33 5.27
C SER A 90 -20.13 -9.36 6.01
N SER A 91 -19.89 -8.33 6.81
CA SER A 91 -18.79 -8.27 7.79
C SER A 91 -19.20 -8.71 9.20
N VAL A 92 -20.35 -9.38 9.30
CA VAL A 92 -20.88 -9.96 10.54
C VAL A 92 -20.34 -11.37 10.70
N VAL A 93 -19.89 -11.72 11.90
CA VAL A 93 -19.20 -12.99 12.16
C VAL A 93 -20.02 -13.87 13.08
N LYS A 94 -20.34 -15.08 12.66
CA LYS A 94 -20.86 -16.15 13.51
C LYS A 94 -19.69 -16.83 14.21
N LEU A 95 -19.74 -16.92 15.54
CA LEU A 95 -18.74 -17.58 16.38
C LEU A 95 -19.04 -19.08 16.50
N ALA A 96 -18.06 -19.84 16.98
CA ALA A 96 -18.19 -21.30 17.17
C ALA A 96 -19.33 -21.70 18.12
N ASP A 97 -19.63 -20.86 19.12
CA ASP A 97 -20.73 -21.07 20.07
C ASP A 97 -22.11 -20.69 19.52
N GLY A 98 -22.19 -20.29 18.25
CA GLY A 98 -23.42 -19.90 17.56
C GLY A 98 -23.85 -18.45 17.76
N ARG A 99 -23.22 -17.71 18.68
CA ARG A 99 -23.46 -16.27 18.84
C ARG A 99 -22.86 -15.49 17.67
N VAL A 100 -23.31 -14.25 17.51
CA VAL A 100 -22.93 -13.38 16.39
C VAL A 100 -22.22 -12.13 16.90
N ARG A 101 -21.05 -11.84 16.32
CA ARG A 101 -20.26 -10.64 16.57
C ARG A 101 -20.43 -9.65 15.42
N LEU A 102 -20.74 -8.41 15.74
CA LEU A 102 -20.88 -7.31 14.77
C LEU A 102 -20.51 -5.96 15.39
N VAL A 103 -20.26 -4.96 14.55
CA VAL A 103 -20.24 -3.55 14.97
C VAL A 103 -21.61 -2.93 14.70
N PRO A 104 -22.32 -2.41 15.73
CA PRO A 104 -23.62 -1.76 15.54
C PRO A 104 -23.52 -0.52 14.64
N SER A 105 -24.57 -0.24 13.88
CA SER A 105 -24.67 0.98 13.08
C SER A 105 -24.47 2.23 13.95
N GLY A 106 -23.57 3.12 13.53
CA GLY A 106 -23.25 4.35 14.28
C GLY A 106 -22.21 4.17 15.39
N GLY A 107 -21.75 2.94 15.65
CA GLY A 107 -20.72 2.64 16.65
C GLY A 107 -19.37 2.26 16.04
N ASP A 108 -18.38 2.08 16.90
CA ASP A 108 -17.01 1.65 16.56
C ASP A 108 -16.54 0.43 17.36
N THR A 109 -17.38 -0.04 18.27
CA THR A 109 -17.08 -1.11 19.22
C THR A 109 -17.93 -2.34 18.89
N PRO A 110 -17.34 -3.55 18.82
CA PRO A 110 -18.09 -4.75 18.48
C PRO A 110 -18.90 -5.24 19.68
N ILE A 111 -20.09 -5.77 19.41
CA ILE A 111 -20.93 -6.50 20.38
C ILE A 111 -21.01 -7.96 19.97
N THR A 112 -21.28 -8.83 20.95
CA THR A 112 -21.63 -10.23 20.71
C THR A 112 -23.05 -10.46 21.21
N VAL A 113 -23.93 -10.98 20.35
CA VAL A 113 -25.37 -11.14 20.59
C VAL A 113 -25.85 -12.50 20.09
N ASP A 114 -27.05 -12.91 20.48
CA ASP A 114 -27.70 -14.07 19.90
C ASP A 114 -27.97 -13.89 18.40
N ALA A 115 -27.95 -15.00 17.66
CA ALA A 115 -28.17 -14.97 16.20
C ALA A 115 -29.55 -14.41 15.80
N SER A 116 -30.54 -14.49 16.70
CA SER A 116 -31.89 -13.94 16.50
C SER A 116 -32.01 -12.44 16.78
N ASP A 117 -30.95 -11.79 17.29
CA ASP A 117 -30.98 -10.36 17.57
C ASP A 117 -31.23 -9.56 16.28
N PRO A 118 -32.22 -8.64 16.26
CA PRO A 118 -32.59 -7.91 15.04
C PRO A 118 -31.45 -7.06 14.46
N ARG A 119 -30.44 -6.71 15.26
CA ARG A 119 -29.24 -6.00 14.80
C ARG A 119 -28.39 -6.83 13.86
N VAL A 120 -28.38 -8.16 14.00
CA VAL A 120 -27.68 -9.09 13.10
C VAL A 120 -28.25 -8.95 11.69
N ALA A 121 -29.56 -9.15 11.55
CA ALA A 121 -30.23 -9.08 10.26
C ALA A 121 -30.13 -7.69 9.62
N ARG A 122 -30.15 -6.61 10.43
CA ARG A 122 -29.91 -5.25 9.95
C ARG A 122 -28.50 -5.06 9.40
N ALA A 123 -27.48 -5.54 10.10
CA ALA A 123 -26.08 -5.40 9.67
C ALA A 123 -25.82 -6.18 8.37
N VAL A 124 -26.29 -7.43 8.29
CA VAL A 124 -26.18 -8.27 7.08
C VAL A 124 -26.86 -7.59 5.88
N ARG A 125 -28.11 -7.13 6.03
CA ARG A 125 -28.83 -6.44 4.94
C ARG A 125 -28.10 -5.18 4.47
N SER A 126 -27.45 -4.45 5.37
CA SER A 126 -26.77 -3.21 5.01
C SER A 126 -25.47 -3.44 4.25
N ASP A 127 -24.72 -4.49 4.59
CA ASP A 127 -23.54 -4.90 3.81
C ASP A 127 -23.94 -5.46 2.44
N ALA A 128 -24.93 -6.34 2.40
CA ALA A 128 -25.45 -6.89 1.15
C ALA A 128 -26.03 -5.81 0.23
N ALA A 129 -26.77 -4.84 0.78
CA ALA A 129 -27.30 -3.71 0.01
C ALA A 129 -26.19 -2.82 -0.54
N TRP A 130 -25.08 -2.64 0.18
CA TRP A 130 -23.93 -1.90 -0.34
C TRP A 130 -23.22 -2.66 -1.46
N LEU A 131 -22.98 -3.97 -1.30
CA LEU A 131 -22.42 -4.79 -2.38
C LEU A 131 -23.29 -4.74 -3.64
N ALA A 132 -24.62 -4.69 -3.47
CA ALA A 132 -25.58 -4.58 -4.57
C ALA A 132 -25.64 -3.19 -5.24
N GLN A 133 -25.04 -2.15 -4.67
CA GLN A 133 -24.93 -0.83 -5.32
C GLN A 133 -23.92 -0.85 -6.48
N GLY A 134 -22.93 -1.74 -6.40
CA GLY A 134 -21.93 -1.95 -7.43
C GLY A 134 -22.02 -3.35 -8.06
N ARG A 135 -20.86 -3.93 -8.33
CA ARG A 135 -20.68 -5.28 -8.85
C ARG A 135 -19.67 -6.04 -8.02
N VAL A 136 -19.94 -7.32 -7.84
CA VAL A 136 -19.00 -8.28 -7.26
C VAL A 136 -18.46 -9.14 -8.41
N PRO A 137 -17.26 -8.87 -8.93
CA PRO A 137 -16.75 -9.61 -10.08
C PRO A 137 -16.47 -11.08 -9.69
N ALA A 138 -16.86 -12.00 -10.57
CA ALA A 138 -16.73 -13.44 -10.39
C ALA A 138 -15.63 -14.06 -11.26
N GLY A 139 -15.04 -13.29 -12.20
CA GLY A 139 -13.96 -13.74 -13.09
C GLY A 139 -14.44 -14.29 -14.43
N GLY A 140 -15.60 -13.86 -14.91
CA GLY A 140 -16.15 -14.24 -16.22
C GLY A 140 -16.79 -15.64 -16.23
N ALA A 141 -16.83 -16.28 -17.41
CA ALA A 141 -17.53 -17.54 -17.66
C ALA A 141 -17.01 -18.74 -16.85
N ALA A 142 -15.75 -18.69 -16.39
CA ALA A 142 -15.18 -19.72 -15.53
C ALA A 142 -15.79 -19.71 -14.11
N GLY A 143 -16.34 -18.57 -13.66
CA GLY A 143 -16.96 -18.40 -12.35
C GLY A 143 -16.02 -18.74 -11.18
N GLY A 144 -16.56 -18.83 -9.96
CA GLY A 144 -15.87 -19.45 -8.82
C GLY A 144 -15.11 -18.51 -7.87
N HIS A 145 -15.01 -17.21 -8.15
CA HIS A 145 -14.30 -16.26 -7.28
C HIS A 145 -15.18 -15.20 -6.59
N ARG A 146 -16.51 -15.28 -6.75
CA ARG A 146 -17.45 -14.28 -6.19
C ARG A 146 -17.30 -14.11 -4.69
N GLU A 147 -17.15 -15.19 -3.92
CA GLU A 147 -17.03 -15.10 -2.45
C GLU A 147 -15.75 -14.36 -2.03
N MET A 148 -14.63 -14.64 -2.70
CA MET A 148 -13.37 -13.94 -2.48
C MET A 148 -13.51 -12.45 -2.84
N ALA A 149 -14.18 -12.12 -3.95
CA ALA A 149 -14.43 -10.74 -4.36
C ALA A 149 -15.34 -9.98 -3.40
N ALA A 150 -16.45 -10.60 -2.95
CA ALA A 150 -17.35 -10.00 -1.96
C ALA A 150 -16.61 -9.69 -0.65
N ARG A 151 -15.80 -10.64 -0.17
CA ARG A 151 -14.96 -10.46 1.02
C ARG A 151 -13.94 -9.34 0.83
N ALA A 152 -13.23 -9.32 -0.31
CA ALA A 152 -12.27 -8.28 -0.64
C ALA A 152 -12.90 -6.88 -0.66
N LEU A 153 -14.09 -6.72 -1.24
CA LEU A 153 -14.84 -5.46 -1.24
C LEU A 153 -15.21 -4.99 0.17
N LEU A 154 -15.74 -5.90 0.98
CA LEU A 154 -16.11 -5.60 2.36
C LEU A 154 -14.87 -5.28 3.22
N ASP A 155 -13.74 -5.96 3.00
CA ASP A 155 -12.47 -5.66 3.66
C ASP A 155 -11.97 -4.27 3.30
N LEU A 156 -11.95 -3.90 2.01
CA LEU A 156 -11.58 -2.54 1.58
C LEU A 156 -12.48 -1.48 2.20
N ARG A 157 -13.79 -1.76 2.31
CA ARG A 157 -14.75 -0.84 2.94
C ARG A 157 -14.43 -0.64 4.42
N LEU A 158 -14.10 -1.71 5.14
CA LEU A 158 -13.72 -1.63 6.56
C LEU A 158 -12.35 -0.98 6.80
N LEU A 159 -11.42 -1.12 5.85
CA LEU A 159 -10.10 -0.49 5.90
C LEU A 159 -10.14 1.02 5.55
N THR A 160 -11.23 1.49 4.92
CA THR A 160 -11.39 2.89 4.52
C THR A 160 -12.08 3.70 5.60
N ARG A 161 -11.35 4.66 6.19
CA ARG A 161 -11.87 5.56 7.22
C ARG A 161 -12.88 6.58 6.67
N PRO A 162 -13.71 7.19 7.53
CA PRO A 162 -14.65 8.23 7.10
C PRO A 162 -14.04 9.43 6.39
N ASN A 163 -12.82 9.82 6.77
CA ASN A 163 -12.05 10.90 6.12
C ASN A 163 -11.45 10.48 4.75
N GLY A 164 -11.54 9.21 4.36
CA GLY A 164 -10.99 8.66 3.13
C GLY A 164 -9.60 8.01 3.27
N ALA A 165 -8.99 8.02 4.45
CA ALA A 165 -7.74 7.29 4.66
C ALA A 165 -7.98 5.78 4.50
N SER A 166 -7.42 5.18 3.45
CA SER A 166 -7.48 3.74 3.20
C SER A 166 -6.25 3.08 3.80
N LEU A 167 -6.43 2.25 4.83
CA LEU A 167 -5.30 1.60 5.51
C LEU A 167 -4.87 0.33 4.76
N ALA A 168 -3.56 0.02 4.77
CA ALA A 168 -3.05 -1.21 4.15
C ALA A 168 -3.58 -2.46 4.87
N SER A 169 -3.58 -2.45 6.21
CA SER A 169 -4.25 -3.45 7.05
C SER A 169 -4.63 -2.83 8.39
N TRP A 170 -5.35 -3.57 9.24
CA TRP A 170 -5.71 -3.12 10.58
C TRP A 170 -4.72 -3.57 11.67
N TYR A 171 -3.77 -4.43 11.31
CA TYR A 171 -2.88 -5.09 12.25
C TYR A 171 -1.49 -4.45 12.26
N SER A 172 -0.95 -4.23 13.47
CA SER A 172 0.45 -3.85 13.72
C SER A 172 0.90 -2.63 12.88
N LYS A 173 2.13 -2.66 12.35
CA LYS A 173 2.78 -1.60 11.56
C LYS A 173 2.16 -1.34 10.18
N TRP A 174 1.07 -2.03 9.81
CA TRP A 174 0.33 -1.85 8.56
C TRP A 174 -0.92 -0.96 8.72
N ARG A 175 -1.21 -0.49 9.95
CA ARG A 175 -2.31 0.43 10.25
C ARG A 175 -2.03 1.88 9.81
N TYR A 176 -1.50 2.03 8.60
CA TYR A 176 -1.25 3.31 7.95
C TYR A 176 -1.85 3.31 6.55
N SER A 177 -2.09 4.50 6.03
CA SER A 177 -2.49 4.73 4.64
C SER A 177 -1.25 5.06 3.82
N TRP A 178 -0.91 4.17 2.89
CA TRP A 178 0.10 4.44 1.86
C TRP A 178 -0.59 5.03 0.63
N PRO A 179 -0.01 6.05 -0.03
CA PRO A 179 -0.55 6.57 -1.28
C PRO A 179 -0.70 5.50 -2.37
N ARG A 180 0.30 4.61 -2.54
CA ARG A 180 0.23 3.46 -3.46
C ARG A 180 -0.98 2.56 -3.16
N ASP A 181 -1.05 2.00 -1.96
CA ASP A 181 -2.14 1.09 -1.57
C ASP A 181 -3.51 1.77 -1.70
N SER A 182 -3.60 3.06 -1.37
CA SER A 182 -4.82 3.87 -1.50
C SER A 182 -5.23 4.08 -2.97
N ALA A 183 -4.26 4.30 -3.86
CA ALA A 183 -4.51 4.42 -5.30
C ALA A 183 -5.14 3.13 -5.87
N PHE A 184 -4.61 1.96 -5.50
CA PHE A 184 -5.19 0.68 -5.89
C PHE A 184 -6.58 0.44 -5.28
N ALA A 185 -6.81 0.81 -4.02
CA ALA A 185 -8.13 0.74 -3.41
C ALA A 185 -9.15 1.64 -4.12
N ALA A 186 -8.75 2.86 -4.50
CA ALA A 186 -9.60 3.76 -5.29
C ALA A 186 -9.94 3.17 -6.67
N ALA A 187 -8.97 2.57 -7.37
CA ALA A 187 -9.20 1.91 -8.64
C ALA A 187 -10.14 0.70 -8.50
N ALA A 188 -9.96 -0.12 -7.46
CA ALA A 188 -10.82 -1.27 -7.17
C ALA A 188 -12.27 -0.85 -6.88
N PHE A 189 -12.49 0.17 -6.05
CA PHE A 189 -13.82 0.74 -5.82
C PHE A 189 -14.42 1.32 -7.10
N THR A 190 -13.61 1.94 -7.95
CA THR A 190 -14.08 2.48 -9.24
C THR A 190 -14.60 1.37 -10.15
N VAL A 191 -13.77 0.35 -10.45
CA VAL A 191 -14.14 -0.68 -11.43
C VAL A 191 -15.34 -1.52 -10.97
N THR A 192 -15.47 -1.70 -9.66
CA THR A 192 -16.57 -2.42 -9.02
C THR A 192 -17.83 -1.59 -8.83
N GLY A 193 -17.86 -0.32 -9.26
CA GLY A 193 -19.09 0.50 -9.21
C GLY A 193 -19.38 1.11 -7.85
N HIS A 194 -18.36 1.37 -7.03
CA HIS A 194 -18.44 2.08 -5.75
C HIS A 194 -17.71 3.45 -5.83
N PRO A 195 -18.09 4.36 -6.73
CA PRO A 195 -17.32 5.59 -7.00
C PRO A 195 -17.29 6.56 -5.83
N SER A 196 -18.24 6.49 -4.88
CA SER A 196 -18.23 7.35 -3.68
C SER A 196 -17.05 7.04 -2.76
N GLU A 197 -16.69 5.76 -2.63
CA GLU A 197 -15.57 5.25 -1.86
C GLU A 197 -14.26 5.69 -2.50
N ALA A 198 -14.12 5.49 -3.81
CA ALA A 198 -12.96 5.96 -4.59
C ALA A 198 -12.76 7.47 -4.46
N ARG A 199 -13.84 8.26 -4.62
CA ARG A 199 -13.81 9.72 -4.44
C ARG A 199 -13.33 10.14 -3.06
N ARG A 200 -13.79 9.48 -1.98
CA ARG A 200 -13.32 9.81 -0.61
C ARG A 200 -11.82 9.61 -0.48
N ILE A 201 -11.28 8.52 -1.02
CA ILE A 201 -9.84 8.23 -1.01
C ILE A 201 -9.07 9.27 -1.82
N LEU A 202 -9.51 9.58 -3.04
CA LEU A 202 -8.86 10.59 -3.88
C LEU A 202 -8.87 11.98 -3.23
N ARG A 203 -10.01 12.39 -2.63
CA ARG A 203 -10.08 13.67 -1.88
C ARG A 203 -9.23 13.66 -0.63
N PHE A 204 -9.05 12.51 0.03
CA PHE A 204 -8.10 12.38 1.14
C PHE A 204 -6.66 12.63 0.66
N LEU A 205 -6.24 11.95 -0.41
CA LEU A 205 -4.92 12.13 -1.00
C LEU A 205 -4.70 13.58 -1.46
N ALA A 206 -5.72 14.23 -2.03
CA ALA A 206 -5.64 15.63 -2.45
C ALA A 206 -5.41 16.59 -1.26
N ARG A 207 -6.00 16.32 -0.10
CA ARG A 207 -5.77 17.11 1.12
C ARG A 207 -4.43 16.80 1.79
N ALA A 208 -3.94 15.58 1.67
CA ALA A 208 -2.70 15.13 2.30
C ALA A 208 -1.44 15.51 1.49
N GLN A 209 -1.58 15.84 0.21
CA GLN A 209 -0.46 16.20 -0.66
C GLN A 209 0.22 17.47 -0.16
N HIS A 210 1.56 17.46 -0.16
CA HIS A 210 2.36 18.63 0.14
C HIS A 210 2.38 19.62 -1.03
N ASP A 211 2.76 20.87 -0.75
CA ASP A 211 2.80 21.95 -1.74
C ASP A 211 3.80 21.68 -2.88
N ASP A 212 4.83 20.86 -2.63
CA ASP A 212 5.82 20.44 -3.63
C ASP A 212 5.33 19.34 -4.59
N GLY A 213 4.09 18.87 -4.40
CA GLY A 213 3.45 17.81 -5.19
C GLY A 213 3.69 16.39 -4.69
N MET A 214 4.52 16.22 -3.65
CA MET A 214 4.81 14.92 -3.06
C MET A 214 3.78 14.54 -1.98
N TRP A 215 3.85 13.28 -1.57
CA TRP A 215 3.24 12.78 -0.34
C TRP A 215 4.33 12.26 0.60
N ALA A 216 4.10 12.32 1.91
CA ALA A 216 4.82 11.46 2.84
C ALA A 216 4.68 9.98 2.43
N ALA A 217 5.64 9.14 2.83
CA ALA A 217 5.60 7.70 2.52
C ALA A 217 4.29 7.04 2.98
N ARG A 218 3.79 7.45 4.16
CA ARG A 218 2.55 6.92 4.76
C ARG A 218 1.94 7.88 5.79
N TYR A 219 0.66 7.69 6.04
CA TYR A 219 -0.17 8.53 6.93
C TYR A 219 -0.87 7.70 8.00
N ASN A 220 -1.06 8.29 9.18
CA ASN A 220 -1.94 7.76 10.21
C ASN A 220 -3.40 7.75 9.74
N ALA A 221 -4.27 7.02 10.45
CA ALA A 221 -5.69 6.93 10.13
C ALA A 221 -6.43 8.28 10.20
N ASP A 222 -5.90 9.26 10.94
CA ASP A 222 -6.43 10.63 11.00
C ASP A 222 -5.95 11.52 9.84
N GLY A 223 -4.97 11.08 9.06
CA GLY A 223 -4.38 11.80 7.94
C GLY A 223 -3.08 12.54 8.27
N THR A 224 -2.57 12.46 9.50
CA THR A 224 -1.26 13.02 9.84
C THR A 224 -0.13 12.21 9.21
N ALA A 225 0.88 12.87 8.66
CA ALA A 225 2.05 12.20 8.09
C ALA A 225 2.85 11.45 9.17
N VAL A 226 3.29 10.24 8.86
CA VAL A 226 4.11 9.45 9.78
C VAL A 226 5.58 9.87 9.67
N ALA A 227 6.12 10.42 10.75
CA ALA A 227 7.52 10.88 10.83
C ALA A 227 8.44 9.77 11.39
N ASP A 228 8.64 8.69 10.63
CA ASP A 228 9.47 7.53 11.03
C ASP A 228 10.81 7.42 10.28
N GLY A 229 11.18 8.47 9.54
CA GLY A 229 12.44 8.54 8.79
C GLY A 229 12.38 7.98 7.37
N ARG A 230 11.23 7.45 6.93
CA ARG A 230 11.03 7.06 5.51
C ARG A 230 11.00 8.28 4.61
N ALA A 231 11.76 8.23 3.52
CA ALA A 231 11.68 9.22 2.47
C ALA A 231 10.37 9.07 1.67
N PRO A 232 9.79 10.18 1.16
CA PRO A 232 8.77 10.13 0.12
C PRO A 232 9.16 9.22 -1.06
N GLN A 233 8.18 8.53 -1.64
CA GLN A 233 8.38 7.55 -2.71
C GLN A 233 7.82 8.09 -4.03
N LEU A 234 8.60 8.07 -5.11
CA LEU A 234 8.16 8.63 -6.39
C LEU A 234 7.17 7.74 -7.14
N ASP A 235 7.18 6.43 -6.89
CA ASP A 235 6.19 5.49 -7.45
C ASP A 235 4.75 5.91 -7.08
N SER A 236 4.58 6.42 -5.86
CA SER A 236 3.30 6.87 -5.32
C SER A 236 2.68 8.00 -6.13
N LEU A 237 3.48 8.93 -6.67
CA LEU A 237 2.96 10.00 -7.53
C LEU A 237 2.35 9.40 -8.80
N GLY A 238 3.07 8.45 -9.41
CA GLY A 238 2.62 7.73 -10.58
C GLY A 238 1.30 7.00 -10.35
N TRP A 239 1.21 6.24 -9.26
CA TRP A 239 0.01 5.48 -8.92
C TRP A 239 -1.21 6.34 -8.60
N VAL A 240 -1.03 7.46 -7.88
CA VAL A 240 -2.14 8.37 -7.57
C VAL A 240 -2.67 9.04 -8.83
N LEU A 241 -1.80 9.46 -9.75
CA LEU A 241 -2.19 10.00 -11.05
C LEU A 241 -2.95 8.96 -11.88
N TRP A 242 -2.44 7.73 -11.95
CA TRP A 242 -3.13 6.62 -12.61
C TRP A 242 -4.51 6.35 -12.01
N ALA A 243 -4.64 6.33 -10.68
CA ALA A 243 -5.94 6.09 -10.02
C ALA A 243 -6.94 7.24 -10.25
N ALA A 244 -6.48 8.50 -10.28
CA ALA A 244 -7.35 9.64 -10.59
C ALA A 244 -7.85 9.59 -12.05
N TRP A 245 -6.97 9.22 -12.98
CA TRP A 245 -7.34 8.98 -14.37
C TRP A 245 -8.30 7.81 -14.51
N PHE A 246 -7.99 6.68 -13.88
CA PHE A 246 -8.81 5.47 -13.89
C PHE A 246 -10.21 5.75 -13.35
N TYR A 247 -10.32 6.50 -12.24
CA TYR A 247 -11.59 7.00 -11.72
C TYR A 247 -12.37 7.77 -12.78
N ARG A 248 -11.73 8.72 -13.47
CA ARG A 248 -12.37 9.57 -14.46
C ARG A 248 -12.83 8.82 -15.72
N VAL A 249 -12.06 7.86 -16.22
CA VAL A 249 -12.38 7.11 -17.45
C VAL A 249 -13.33 5.94 -17.23
N GLN A 250 -13.43 5.42 -16.01
CA GLN A 250 -14.35 4.33 -15.64
C GLN A 250 -15.68 4.83 -15.04
N GLY A 251 -16.08 6.07 -15.36
CA GLY A 251 -17.41 6.59 -14.99
C GLY A 251 -17.50 7.23 -13.60
N GLY A 252 -16.36 7.63 -13.02
CA GLY A 252 -16.36 8.58 -11.90
C GLY A 252 -16.99 9.91 -12.28
N ASP A 253 -17.47 10.65 -11.28
CA ASP A 253 -18.19 11.91 -11.51
C ASP A 253 -17.25 12.94 -12.17
N PRO A 254 -17.55 13.41 -13.40
CA PRO A 254 -16.69 14.35 -14.11
C PRO A 254 -16.53 15.69 -13.37
N ASN A 255 -17.47 16.05 -12.49
CA ASN A 255 -17.41 17.26 -11.67
C ASN A 255 -16.37 17.17 -10.54
N GLU A 256 -15.81 15.99 -10.29
CA GLU A 256 -14.73 15.82 -9.31
C GLU A 256 -13.37 16.24 -9.88
N LEU A 257 -13.19 16.23 -11.20
CA LEU A 257 -11.90 16.55 -11.81
C LEU A 257 -11.42 17.96 -11.46
N PRO A 258 -12.24 19.04 -11.55
CA PRO A 258 -11.83 20.37 -11.09
C PRO A 258 -11.35 20.40 -9.61
N ALA A 259 -11.97 19.63 -8.73
CA ALA A 259 -11.59 19.57 -7.32
C ALA A 259 -10.28 18.79 -7.09
N LEU A 260 -10.02 17.77 -7.93
CA LEU A 260 -8.79 16.97 -7.89
C LEU A 260 -7.66 17.59 -8.72
N TRP A 261 -7.95 18.54 -9.61
CA TRP A 261 -7.00 19.11 -10.56
C TRP A 261 -5.74 19.68 -9.89
N PRO A 262 -5.81 20.44 -8.78
CA PRO A 262 -4.60 20.92 -8.11
C PRO A 262 -3.66 19.79 -7.67
N MET A 263 -4.23 18.65 -7.24
CA MET A 263 -3.45 17.47 -6.87
C MET A 263 -2.75 16.85 -8.08
N VAL A 264 -3.50 16.67 -9.17
CA VAL A 264 -3.01 16.14 -10.45
C VAL A 264 -1.88 17.01 -10.99
N GLN A 265 -2.12 18.33 -11.08
CA GLN A 265 -1.17 19.28 -11.62
C GLN A 265 0.13 19.28 -10.83
N ARG A 266 0.08 19.39 -9.50
CA ARG A 266 1.31 19.42 -8.68
C ARG A 266 2.11 18.13 -8.80
N ALA A 267 1.47 16.96 -8.78
CA ALA A 267 2.16 15.68 -8.89
C ALA A 267 2.79 15.49 -10.29
N ALA A 268 2.05 15.76 -11.35
CA ALA A 268 2.53 15.60 -12.72
C ALA A 268 3.66 16.60 -13.05
N ASP A 269 3.51 17.85 -12.60
CA ASP A 269 4.55 18.87 -12.70
C ASP A 269 5.82 18.50 -11.93
N HIS A 270 5.68 17.91 -10.73
CA HIS A 270 6.82 17.40 -9.97
C HIS A 270 7.55 16.31 -10.77
N LEU A 271 6.81 15.29 -11.25
CA LEU A 271 7.39 14.19 -12.02
C LEU A 271 8.10 14.70 -13.28
N ALA A 272 7.44 15.54 -14.09
CA ALA A 272 7.98 16.07 -15.33
C ALA A 272 9.28 16.87 -15.10
N ARG A 273 9.32 17.70 -14.05
CA ARG A 273 10.53 18.47 -13.68
C ARG A 273 11.65 17.62 -13.08
N SER A 274 11.33 16.49 -12.46
CA SER A 274 12.31 15.63 -11.81
C SER A 274 13.16 14.80 -12.79
N LEU A 275 12.73 14.68 -14.04
CA LEU A 275 13.41 13.84 -15.04
C LEU A 275 14.79 14.40 -15.40
N ASP A 276 15.81 13.54 -15.30
CA ASP A 276 17.18 13.84 -15.72
C ASP A 276 17.31 14.02 -17.25
N ALA A 277 18.50 14.40 -17.72
CA ALA A 277 18.76 14.62 -19.14
C ALA A 277 18.49 13.37 -20.00
N GLU A 278 18.59 12.17 -19.43
CA GLU A 278 18.30 10.91 -20.10
C GLU A 278 16.81 10.53 -20.08
N GLY A 279 15.99 11.24 -19.32
CA GLY A 279 14.55 11.04 -19.20
C GLY A 279 14.13 10.13 -18.04
N LEU A 280 15.01 9.83 -17.09
CA LEU A 280 14.70 9.02 -15.91
C LEU A 280 14.37 9.88 -14.68
N PRO A 281 13.43 9.45 -13.82
CA PRO A 281 13.27 10.06 -12.50
C PRO A 281 14.50 9.79 -11.62
N PRO A 282 14.72 10.57 -10.55
CA PRO A 282 15.83 10.31 -9.65
C PRO A 282 15.66 8.98 -8.92
N ALA A 283 16.78 8.37 -8.53
CA ALA A 283 16.76 7.18 -7.71
C ALA A 283 16.02 7.46 -6.39
N SER A 284 15.05 6.62 -6.06
CA SER A 284 14.22 6.75 -4.86
C SER A 284 13.81 5.37 -4.36
N SER A 285 13.29 5.33 -3.13
CA SER A 285 12.64 4.13 -2.62
C SER A 285 11.38 3.85 -3.44
N ASP A 286 11.12 2.58 -3.74
CA ASP A 286 9.94 2.12 -4.48
C ASP A 286 8.97 1.34 -3.58
N TYR A 287 8.11 0.52 -4.18
CA TYR A 287 7.10 -0.27 -3.47
C TYR A 287 7.65 -1.23 -2.42
N TRP A 288 8.95 -1.55 -2.44
CA TRP A 288 9.60 -2.33 -1.38
C TRP A 288 9.91 -1.52 -0.12
N GLU A 289 9.77 -0.19 -0.18
CA GLU A 289 10.22 0.78 0.82
C GLU A 289 11.71 0.61 1.20
N ARG A 290 12.52 0.08 0.27
CA ARG A 290 13.95 -0.12 0.49
C ARG A 290 14.73 1.14 0.15
N ASP A 291 15.80 1.39 0.90
CA ASP A 291 16.77 2.44 0.56
C ASP A 291 17.40 2.12 -0.81
N HIS A 292 17.24 3.04 -1.77
CA HIS A 292 17.75 2.91 -3.14
C HIS A 292 19.26 2.66 -3.19
N ARG A 293 20.01 3.07 -2.15
CA ARG A 293 21.45 2.82 -2.03
C ARG A 293 21.82 1.34 -1.92
N ARG A 294 20.84 0.47 -1.67
CA ARG A 294 21.01 -0.99 -1.57
C ARG A 294 20.74 -1.73 -2.90
N GLU A 295 20.28 -1.01 -3.93
CA GLU A 295 20.01 -1.57 -5.26
C GLU A 295 21.32 -1.94 -5.99
N GLN A 296 21.23 -2.71 -7.08
CA GLN A 296 22.41 -3.10 -7.85
C GLN A 296 23.08 -1.90 -8.55
N ASP A 297 22.29 -0.91 -8.97
CA ASP A 297 22.79 0.41 -9.33
C ASP A 297 22.12 1.48 -8.44
N PRO A 298 22.81 2.00 -7.42
CA PRO A 298 22.23 2.97 -6.49
C PRO A 298 22.02 4.36 -7.11
N ARG A 299 22.58 4.63 -8.29
CA ARG A 299 22.49 5.94 -8.98
C ARG A 299 21.29 6.03 -9.92
N ARG A 300 20.70 4.90 -10.29
CA ARG A 300 19.56 4.83 -11.22
C ARG A 300 18.29 4.44 -10.48
N PRO A 301 17.11 4.90 -10.93
CA PRO A 301 15.84 4.43 -10.39
C PRO A 301 15.64 2.94 -10.70
N THR A 302 14.87 2.25 -9.85
CA THR A 302 14.42 0.89 -10.14
C THR A 302 13.29 0.91 -11.17
N LEU A 303 13.02 -0.22 -11.81
CA LEU A 303 11.82 -0.39 -12.64
C LEU A 303 10.52 -0.14 -11.85
N GLY A 304 10.55 -0.44 -10.54
CA GLY A 304 9.49 -0.14 -9.58
C GLY A 304 9.18 1.36 -9.40
N VAL A 305 10.10 2.25 -9.77
CA VAL A 305 9.85 3.71 -9.84
C VAL A 305 9.49 4.13 -11.27
N VAL A 306 10.22 3.62 -12.27
CA VAL A 306 10.07 4.06 -13.67
C VAL A 306 8.71 3.70 -14.25
N GLY A 307 8.21 2.47 -14.00
CA GLY A 307 6.92 2.02 -14.50
C GLY A 307 5.75 2.89 -14.04
N PRO A 308 5.57 3.09 -12.72
CA PRO A 308 4.50 3.94 -12.19
C PRO A 308 4.60 5.40 -12.66
N VAL A 309 5.81 5.97 -12.74
CA VAL A 309 6.03 7.33 -13.25
C VAL A 309 5.56 7.45 -14.71
N LEU A 310 5.88 6.46 -15.55
CA LEU A 310 5.42 6.43 -16.94
C LEU A 310 3.89 6.35 -17.02
N ALA A 311 3.27 5.43 -16.29
CA ALA A 311 1.81 5.27 -16.25
C ALA A 311 1.12 6.55 -15.75
N GLY A 312 1.66 7.18 -14.70
CA GLY A 312 1.13 8.40 -14.12
C GLY A 312 1.25 9.63 -15.03
N LEU A 313 2.37 9.81 -15.74
CA LEU A 313 2.53 10.92 -16.69
C LEU A 313 1.59 10.78 -17.90
N ARG A 314 1.38 9.56 -18.41
CA ARG A 314 0.38 9.28 -19.46
C ARG A 314 -1.04 9.62 -18.98
N ALA A 315 -1.40 9.09 -17.81
CA ALA A 315 -2.66 9.37 -17.14
C ALA A 315 -2.90 10.87 -16.92
N ALA A 316 -1.87 11.60 -16.45
CA ALA A 316 -1.96 13.04 -16.24
C ALA A 316 -2.16 13.80 -17.56
N ALA A 317 -1.46 13.43 -18.63
CA ALA A 317 -1.60 14.07 -19.94
C ALA A 317 -3.02 13.91 -20.50
N ASP A 318 -3.65 12.75 -20.30
CA ASP A 318 -5.03 12.51 -20.71
C ASP A 318 -6.03 13.30 -19.84
N LEU A 319 -5.83 13.31 -18.51
CA LEU A 319 -6.60 14.15 -17.60
C LEU A 319 -6.52 15.65 -17.95
N ALA A 320 -5.35 16.15 -18.33
CA ALA A 320 -5.16 17.52 -18.78
C ALA A 320 -5.98 17.82 -20.04
N GLY A 321 -6.00 16.89 -21.00
CA GLY A 321 -6.84 16.99 -22.19
C GLY A 321 -8.33 17.09 -21.82
N MET A 322 -8.81 16.23 -20.91
CA MET A 322 -10.19 16.25 -20.44
C MET A 322 -10.54 17.52 -19.64
N HIS A 323 -9.57 18.12 -18.94
CA HIS A 323 -9.78 19.35 -18.18
C HIS A 323 -9.73 20.62 -19.05
N GLY A 324 -9.22 20.52 -20.28
CA GLY A 324 -9.03 21.67 -21.20
C GLY A 324 -7.66 22.33 -21.12
N GLU A 325 -6.70 21.70 -20.43
CA GLU A 325 -5.34 22.22 -20.21
C GLU A 325 -4.38 21.72 -21.28
N ALA A 326 -4.56 22.17 -22.52
CA ALA A 326 -3.84 21.66 -23.69
C ALA A 326 -2.31 21.78 -23.58
N ALA A 327 -1.81 22.87 -22.97
CA ALA A 327 -0.37 23.07 -22.75
C ALA A 327 0.20 22.03 -21.78
N LYS A 328 -0.51 21.74 -20.68
CA LYS A 328 -0.12 20.68 -19.72
C LYS A 328 -0.23 19.29 -20.32
N ALA A 329 -1.27 19.03 -21.12
CA ALA A 329 -1.41 17.77 -21.84
C ALA A 329 -0.19 17.51 -22.75
N TYR A 330 0.28 18.54 -23.48
CA TYR A 330 1.47 18.44 -24.30
C TYR A 330 2.74 18.22 -23.46
N GLU A 331 2.96 19.06 -22.44
CA GLU A 331 4.12 18.99 -21.53
C GLU A 331 4.29 17.59 -20.92
N TRP A 332 3.23 17.06 -20.32
CA TRP A 332 3.27 15.78 -19.63
C TRP A 332 3.33 14.60 -20.60
N ARG A 333 2.74 14.71 -21.80
CA ARG A 333 2.93 13.71 -22.86
C ARG A 333 4.38 13.65 -23.32
N SER A 334 5.04 14.80 -23.50
CA SER A 334 6.47 14.84 -23.83
C SER A 334 7.33 14.28 -22.70
N ALA A 335 6.99 14.54 -21.43
CA ALA A 335 7.67 13.92 -20.30
C ALA A 335 7.48 12.39 -20.28
N ALA A 336 6.26 11.89 -20.50
CA ALA A 336 5.99 10.46 -20.61
C ALA A 336 6.79 9.81 -21.75
N GLN A 337 6.91 10.49 -22.91
CA GLN A 337 7.72 9.99 -24.03
C GLN A 337 9.20 9.89 -23.65
N ARG A 338 9.75 10.88 -22.95
CA ARG A 338 11.14 10.83 -22.46
C ARG A 338 11.39 9.63 -21.54
N VAL A 339 10.48 9.34 -20.62
CA VAL A 339 10.56 8.16 -19.74
C VAL A 339 10.45 6.87 -20.55
N SER A 340 9.53 6.80 -21.52
CA SER A 340 9.38 5.65 -22.41
C SER A 340 10.65 5.37 -23.22
N ASP A 341 11.27 6.41 -23.78
CA ASP A 341 12.51 6.26 -24.54
C ASP A 341 13.68 5.86 -23.63
N ALA A 342 13.72 6.39 -22.39
CA ALA A 342 14.71 6.00 -21.40
C ALA A 342 14.59 4.53 -20.99
N LEU A 343 13.35 4.05 -20.79
CA LEU A 343 13.05 2.64 -20.53
C LEU A 343 13.56 1.75 -21.68
N ALA A 344 13.27 2.12 -22.93
CA ALA A 344 13.73 1.39 -24.10
C ALA A 344 15.26 1.39 -24.25
N ARG A 345 15.94 2.49 -23.92
CA ARG A 345 17.40 2.59 -24.01
C ARG A 345 18.13 1.91 -22.85
N GLN A 346 17.60 1.97 -21.63
CA GLN A 346 18.35 1.61 -20.42
C GLN A 346 17.88 0.32 -19.74
N PHE A 347 16.63 -0.10 -19.92
CA PHE A 347 16.11 -1.33 -19.30
C PHE A 347 15.91 -2.46 -20.31
N ALA A 348 15.38 -2.15 -21.50
CA ALA A 348 15.10 -3.17 -22.51
C ALA A 348 16.33 -4.00 -22.94
N PRO A 349 17.55 -3.42 -23.12
CA PRO A 349 18.73 -4.20 -23.49
C PRO A 349 19.14 -5.25 -22.45
N TYR A 350 18.69 -5.10 -21.20
CA TYR A 350 18.98 -6.03 -20.11
C TYR A 350 17.79 -6.94 -19.77
N GLY A 351 16.69 -6.87 -20.52
CA GLY A 351 15.50 -7.70 -20.29
C GLY A 351 14.58 -7.19 -19.19
N TYR A 352 14.52 -5.87 -18.97
CA TYR A 352 13.68 -5.22 -17.96
C TYR A 352 13.89 -5.69 -16.50
N PRO A 353 15.14 -5.76 -16.01
CA PRO A 353 15.42 -6.09 -14.61
C PRO A 353 14.99 -4.94 -13.67
N ARG A 354 15.01 -5.22 -12.36
CA ARG A 354 14.78 -4.22 -11.31
C ARG A 354 15.74 -3.03 -11.41
N SER A 355 17.03 -3.31 -11.62
CA SER A 355 18.08 -2.31 -11.81
C SER A 355 18.63 -2.43 -13.23
N PRO A 356 18.80 -1.32 -13.97
CA PRO A 356 19.18 -1.32 -15.40
C PRO A 356 20.67 -1.62 -15.61
N VAL A 357 21.09 -2.83 -15.27
CA VAL A 357 22.48 -3.32 -15.40
C VAL A 357 22.52 -4.70 -16.04
N SER A 358 23.65 -5.04 -16.65
CA SER A 358 23.90 -6.40 -17.14
C SER A 358 23.85 -7.40 -15.99
N GLY A 359 23.10 -8.49 -16.15
CA GLY A 359 22.83 -9.45 -15.07
C GLY A 359 21.94 -8.89 -13.95
N GLY A 360 21.18 -7.83 -14.23
CA GLY A 360 20.19 -7.27 -13.30
C GLY A 360 19.18 -8.33 -12.86
N LEU A 361 18.79 -8.26 -11.59
CA LEU A 361 17.86 -9.21 -10.99
C LEU A 361 16.42 -8.84 -11.32
N MET A 362 15.59 -9.86 -11.51
CA MET A 362 14.17 -9.73 -11.79
C MET A 362 13.38 -9.41 -10.52
N ASP A 363 12.27 -8.72 -10.75
CA ASP A 363 11.37 -8.18 -9.74
C ASP A 363 9.98 -8.06 -10.32
N THR A 364 8.95 -8.17 -9.50
CA THR A 364 7.55 -8.11 -9.95
C THR A 364 7.21 -6.78 -10.62
N SER A 365 7.97 -5.70 -10.40
CA SER A 365 7.78 -4.40 -11.05
C SER A 365 7.85 -4.43 -12.59
N VAL A 366 8.34 -5.51 -13.21
CA VAL A 366 8.18 -5.71 -14.66
C VAL A 366 6.70 -5.72 -15.09
N THR A 367 5.78 -6.07 -14.19
CA THR A 367 4.32 -5.96 -14.41
C THR A 367 3.84 -4.51 -14.51
N PHE A 368 4.57 -3.52 -13.96
CA PHE A 368 4.16 -2.11 -13.97
C PHE A 368 4.32 -1.43 -15.33
N ILE A 369 4.96 -2.09 -16.28
CA ILE A 369 5.12 -1.64 -17.67
C ILE A 369 4.34 -2.53 -18.66
N ALA A 370 3.29 -3.19 -18.17
CA ALA A 370 2.40 -4.05 -18.95
C ALA A 370 0.92 -3.69 -18.66
N PRO A 371 -0.05 -4.23 -19.41
CA PRO A 371 -1.47 -3.99 -19.14
C PRO A 371 -1.84 -4.34 -17.68
N PRO A 372 -2.68 -3.52 -17.00
CA PRO A 372 -3.41 -2.36 -17.52
C PRO A 372 -2.64 -1.02 -17.41
N PHE A 373 -1.35 -1.03 -17.08
CA PHE A 373 -0.57 0.18 -16.81
C PHE A 373 0.16 0.73 -18.06
N ALA A 374 0.41 -0.13 -19.05
CA ALA A 374 0.99 0.22 -20.33
C ALA A 374 0.44 -0.69 -21.44
N HIS A 375 0.63 -0.27 -22.70
CA HIS A 375 0.27 -1.08 -23.86
C HIS A 375 1.06 -2.41 -23.88
N PRO A 376 0.47 -3.48 -24.45
CA PRO A 376 1.14 -4.77 -24.54
C PRO A 376 2.42 -4.70 -25.38
N ASP A 377 3.49 -5.30 -24.86
CA ASP A 377 4.78 -5.46 -25.55
C ASP A 377 5.23 -6.93 -25.41
N PRO A 378 5.51 -7.65 -26.52
CA PRO A 378 5.98 -9.04 -26.47
C PRO A 378 7.29 -9.24 -25.67
N ASN A 379 8.21 -8.28 -25.70
CA ASN A 379 9.47 -8.35 -24.96
C ASN A 379 9.21 -8.20 -23.45
N VAL A 380 8.30 -7.31 -23.07
CA VAL A 380 7.87 -7.18 -21.67
C VAL A 380 7.13 -8.43 -21.21
N THR A 381 6.30 -9.03 -22.08
CA THR A 381 5.60 -10.30 -21.79
C THR A 381 6.59 -11.43 -21.55
N ALA A 382 7.64 -11.54 -22.36
CA ALA A 382 8.72 -12.51 -22.14
C ALA A 382 9.49 -12.24 -20.83
N ALA A 383 9.73 -10.96 -20.50
CA ALA A 383 10.38 -10.57 -19.25
C ALA A 383 9.52 -10.88 -18.01
N ILE A 384 8.20 -10.70 -18.08
CA ILE A 384 7.24 -11.16 -17.05
C ILE A 384 7.37 -12.66 -16.84
N GLY A 385 7.36 -13.46 -17.92
CA GLY A 385 7.54 -14.91 -17.81
C GLY A 385 8.89 -15.32 -17.19
N ASN A 386 9.96 -14.55 -17.44
CA ASN A 386 11.26 -14.76 -16.79
C ASN A 386 11.22 -14.42 -15.29
N ALA A 387 10.61 -13.28 -14.94
CA ALA A 387 10.42 -12.86 -13.55
C ALA A 387 9.61 -13.89 -12.76
N GLU A 388 8.47 -14.35 -13.30
CA GLU A 388 7.65 -15.40 -12.68
C GLU A 388 8.46 -16.66 -12.39
N ARG A 389 9.22 -17.18 -13.36
CA ARG A 389 10.04 -18.38 -13.17
C ARG A 389 11.12 -18.20 -12.11
N ARG A 390 11.77 -17.04 -12.06
CA ARG A 390 12.86 -16.76 -11.10
C ARG A 390 12.35 -16.51 -9.69
N GLN A 391 11.10 -16.07 -9.56
CA GLN A 391 10.48 -15.73 -8.28
C GLN A 391 9.57 -16.85 -7.73
N ALA A 392 9.30 -17.89 -8.52
CA ALA A 392 8.41 -18.99 -8.14
C ALA A 392 8.90 -19.75 -6.90
N LEU A 393 7.97 -20.07 -6.00
CA LEU A 393 8.21 -20.87 -4.81
C LEU A 393 7.48 -22.23 -4.89
N PRO A 394 7.96 -23.27 -4.19
CA PRO A 394 7.31 -24.58 -4.17
C PRO A 394 5.85 -24.59 -3.70
N ASN A 395 5.44 -23.58 -2.93
CA ASN A 395 4.04 -23.44 -2.48
C ASN A 395 3.11 -22.86 -3.56
N GLY A 396 3.61 -22.56 -4.78
CA GLY A 396 2.84 -22.03 -5.91
C GLY A 396 2.73 -20.50 -5.98
N GLY A 397 3.17 -19.79 -4.94
CA GLY A 397 3.24 -18.33 -4.95
C GLY A 397 4.61 -17.83 -5.43
N VAL A 398 4.84 -16.52 -5.32
CA VAL A 398 6.09 -15.88 -5.75
C VAL A 398 6.73 -15.05 -4.64
N LEU A 399 8.05 -14.93 -4.69
CA LEU A 399 8.80 -13.88 -3.99
C LEU A 399 8.55 -12.52 -4.66
N PRO A 400 8.79 -11.38 -3.97
CA PRO A 400 8.68 -10.06 -4.59
C PRO A 400 9.72 -9.78 -5.69
N GLY A 401 10.87 -10.44 -5.60
CA GLY A 401 11.99 -10.33 -6.54
C GLY A 401 13.15 -11.21 -6.09
N GLU A 402 14.15 -11.43 -6.96
CA GLU A 402 15.25 -12.37 -6.67
C GLU A 402 16.12 -11.92 -5.49
N ARG A 403 16.25 -10.60 -5.26
CA ARG A 403 17.03 -10.03 -4.15
C ARG A 403 16.16 -9.60 -2.97
N TRP A 404 15.19 -10.43 -2.61
CA TRP A 404 14.34 -10.20 -1.44
C TRP A 404 15.11 -10.54 -0.15
N SER A 405 15.12 -9.61 0.82
CA SER A 405 15.85 -9.77 2.09
C SER A 405 15.01 -10.36 3.22
N GLY A 406 13.72 -10.60 3.01
CA GLY A 406 12.87 -11.30 3.97
C GLY A 406 12.98 -12.82 3.84
N THR A 407 12.03 -13.53 4.42
CA THR A 407 12.05 -15.00 4.50
C THR A 407 11.99 -15.65 3.10
N PRO A 408 13.02 -16.41 2.66
CA PRO A 408 13.14 -16.87 1.26
C PRO A 408 12.08 -17.85 0.77
N ASN A 409 11.32 -18.47 1.67
CA ASN A 409 10.30 -19.48 1.34
C ASN A 409 8.87 -19.00 1.66
N VAL A 410 8.68 -17.68 1.75
CA VAL A 410 7.39 -17.05 2.00
C VAL A 410 6.94 -16.33 0.74
N ALA A 411 5.82 -16.79 0.19
CA ALA A 411 5.19 -16.16 -0.96
C ALA A 411 4.47 -14.88 -0.54
N TRP A 412 4.44 -13.91 -1.44
CA TRP A 412 3.73 -12.66 -1.26
C TRP A 412 2.51 -12.59 -2.17
N THR A 413 1.35 -12.33 -1.57
CA THR A 413 0.09 -12.32 -2.30
C THR A 413 -0.12 -11.09 -3.18
N PRO A 414 0.37 -9.87 -2.88
CA PRO A 414 0.29 -8.75 -3.81
C PRO A 414 1.01 -9.06 -5.12
N GLU A 415 2.18 -9.68 -5.06
CA GLU A 415 2.99 -9.99 -6.23
C GLU A 415 2.39 -11.13 -7.05
N THR A 416 1.87 -12.18 -6.41
CA THR A 416 1.06 -13.19 -7.10
C THR A 416 -0.15 -12.53 -7.78
N ALA A 417 -0.82 -11.57 -7.11
CA ALA A 417 -1.97 -10.86 -7.66
C ALA A 417 -1.61 -9.90 -8.81
N LEU A 418 -0.41 -9.29 -8.80
CA LEU A 418 0.09 -8.46 -9.90
C LEU A 418 0.33 -9.26 -11.18
N PHE A 419 0.93 -10.45 -11.06
CA PHE A 419 1.05 -11.36 -12.20
C PHE A 419 -0.33 -11.81 -12.71
N GLY A 420 -1.27 -12.12 -11.80
CA GLY A 420 -2.65 -12.45 -12.15
C GLY A 420 -3.41 -11.31 -12.85
N LEU A 421 -3.29 -10.08 -12.35
CA LEU A 421 -3.87 -8.88 -12.97
C LEU A 421 -3.31 -8.65 -14.37
N THR A 422 -1.98 -8.74 -14.52
CA THR A 422 -1.31 -8.52 -15.80
C THR A 422 -1.70 -9.59 -16.82
N ALA A 423 -1.79 -10.84 -16.38
CA ALA A 423 -2.29 -11.94 -17.21
C ALA A 423 -3.73 -11.67 -17.66
N ALA A 424 -4.63 -11.30 -16.75
CA ALA A 424 -6.03 -11.00 -17.06
C ALA A 424 -6.16 -9.84 -18.04
N ALA A 425 -5.48 -8.72 -17.77
CA ALA A 425 -5.50 -7.53 -18.62
C ALA A 425 -4.84 -7.74 -19.99
N SER A 426 -4.00 -8.77 -20.13
CA SER A 426 -3.36 -9.15 -21.39
C SER A 426 -4.09 -10.29 -22.12
N GLY A 427 -5.27 -10.71 -21.64
CA GLY A 427 -6.03 -11.82 -22.24
C GLY A 427 -5.46 -13.22 -22.00
N ARG A 428 -4.46 -13.38 -21.11
CA ARG A 428 -3.94 -14.68 -20.66
C ARG A 428 -4.82 -15.25 -19.56
N THR A 429 -6.06 -15.59 -19.92
CA THR A 429 -7.12 -15.99 -18.98
C THR A 429 -6.73 -17.16 -18.07
N GLN A 430 -6.09 -18.19 -18.62
CA GLN A 430 -5.70 -19.37 -17.84
C GLN A 430 -4.68 -19.03 -16.76
N ASP A 431 -3.60 -18.34 -17.13
CA ASP A 431 -2.57 -17.88 -16.20
C ASP A 431 -3.16 -17.00 -15.09
N ALA A 432 -4.11 -16.13 -15.43
CA ALA A 432 -4.81 -15.30 -14.45
C ALA A 432 -5.63 -16.13 -13.46
N LEU A 433 -6.42 -17.10 -13.95
CA LEU A 433 -7.25 -17.97 -13.13
C LEU A 433 -6.41 -18.88 -12.22
N GLU A 434 -5.23 -19.33 -12.67
CA GLU A 434 -4.30 -20.09 -11.82
C GLU A 434 -3.82 -19.26 -10.63
N ARG A 435 -3.42 -18.00 -10.86
CA ARG A 435 -2.96 -17.09 -9.80
C ARG A 435 -4.11 -16.70 -8.85
N LEU A 436 -5.30 -16.42 -9.38
CA LEU A 436 -6.50 -16.11 -8.59
C LEU A 436 -7.01 -17.33 -7.80
N GLY A 437 -6.95 -18.52 -8.39
CA GLY A 437 -7.23 -19.79 -7.72
C GLY A 437 -6.27 -20.05 -6.57
N TRP A 438 -4.98 -19.81 -6.77
CA TRP A 438 -3.98 -19.87 -5.71
C TRP A 438 -4.31 -18.89 -4.58
N LEU A 439 -4.61 -17.61 -4.88
CA LEU A 439 -4.98 -16.63 -3.87
C LEU A 439 -6.23 -17.05 -3.08
N SER A 440 -7.24 -17.60 -3.77
CA SER A 440 -8.47 -18.11 -3.16
C SER A 440 -8.23 -19.26 -2.18
N ALA A 441 -7.32 -20.18 -2.52
CA ALA A 441 -6.98 -21.34 -1.71
C ALA A 441 -6.15 -21.00 -0.46
N HIS A 442 -5.48 -19.85 -0.45
CA HIS A 442 -4.55 -19.43 0.62
C HIS A 442 -5.10 -18.28 1.48
N ARG A 443 -6.42 -18.09 1.49
CA ARG A 443 -7.10 -17.15 2.38
C ARG A 443 -7.02 -17.62 3.84
N THR A 444 -7.27 -16.71 4.78
CA THR A 444 -7.34 -17.06 6.22
C THR A 444 -8.50 -18.00 6.53
N SER A 445 -8.60 -18.47 7.78
CA SER A 445 -9.75 -19.25 8.25
C SER A 445 -11.10 -18.53 8.08
N LEU A 446 -11.11 -17.19 8.08
CA LEU A 446 -12.30 -16.39 7.79
C LEU A 446 -12.45 -16.03 6.30
N GLY A 447 -11.56 -16.51 5.43
CA GLY A 447 -11.63 -16.29 4.00
C GLY A 447 -11.13 -14.91 3.54
N VAL A 448 -10.30 -14.21 4.33
CA VAL A 448 -9.70 -12.92 3.92
C VAL A 448 -8.31 -13.13 3.29
N LEU A 449 -7.87 -12.19 2.45
CA LEU A 449 -6.59 -12.27 1.75
C LEU A 449 -5.42 -11.77 2.63
N PRO A 450 -4.43 -12.63 2.99
CA PRO A 450 -3.26 -12.23 3.76
C PRO A 450 -2.19 -11.57 2.88
N GLU A 451 -1.22 -10.86 3.45
CA GLU A 451 -0.03 -10.36 2.72
C GLU A 451 0.88 -11.52 2.27
N LYS A 452 1.01 -12.54 3.11
CA LYS A 452 2.02 -13.59 2.96
C LYS A 452 1.45 -14.98 3.14
N VAL A 453 2.10 -15.94 2.49
CA VAL A 453 1.81 -17.37 2.60
C VAL A 453 3.13 -18.10 2.84
N GLY A 454 3.21 -18.82 3.96
CA GLY A 454 4.39 -19.59 4.33
C GLY A 454 4.63 -20.82 3.44
N ALA A 455 5.76 -21.48 3.66
CA ALA A 455 6.16 -22.66 2.89
C ALA A 455 5.15 -23.82 2.94
N THR A 456 4.33 -23.90 4.00
CA THR A 456 3.28 -24.92 4.18
C THR A 456 1.94 -24.55 3.56
N GLY A 457 1.85 -23.42 2.85
CA GLY A 457 0.58 -22.90 2.31
C GLY A 457 -0.30 -22.20 3.37
N LYS A 458 0.19 -22.04 4.61
CA LYS A 458 -0.57 -21.31 5.64
C LYS A 458 -0.34 -19.80 5.54
N PRO A 459 -1.35 -18.95 5.78
CA PRO A 459 -1.18 -17.51 5.92
C PRO A 459 -0.10 -17.15 6.94
N ALA A 460 0.76 -16.19 6.60
CA ALA A 460 1.96 -15.84 7.37
C ALA A 460 2.17 -14.32 7.54
N GLY A 461 1.16 -13.50 7.23
CA GLY A 461 1.25 -12.04 7.29
C GLY A 461 -0.07 -11.40 7.73
N PRO A 462 -0.13 -10.05 7.82
CA PRO A 462 -1.36 -9.34 8.15
C PRO A 462 -2.47 -9.67 7.13
N ALA A 463 -3.69 -9.73 7.62
CA ALA A 463 -4.88 -9.95 6.82
C ALA A 463 -6.08 -9.21 7.45
N PRO A 464 -6.97 -8.60 6.66
CA PRO A 464 -6.87 -8.43 5.22
C PRO A 464 -5.70 -7.50 4.85
N LEU A 465 -5.09 -7.74 3.69
CA LEU A 465 -4.22 -6.77 3.03
C LEU A 465 -4.99 -6.07 1.90
N GLY A 466 -5.20 -4.76 2.04
CA GLY A 466 -5.97 -3.96 1.10
C GLY A 466 -5.38 -3.93 -0.31
N TRP A 467 -4.04 -3.96 -0.44
CA TRP A 467 -3.41 -3.99 -1.76
C TRP A 467 -3.71 -5.28 -2.52
N THR A 468 -3.56 -6.45 -1.90
CA THR A 468 -3.96 -7.75 -2.49
C THR A 468 -5.44 -7.78 -2.85
N ALA A 469 -6.31 -7.33 -1.94
CA ALA A 469 -7.74 -7.26 -2.18
C ALA A 469 -8.08 -6.39 -3.41
N SER A 470 -7.41 -5.25 -3.56
CA SER A 470 -7.58 -4.36 -4.71
C SER A 470 -7.13 -5.01 -6.02
N LEU A 471 -5.95 -5.65 -6.03
CA LEU A 471 -5.40 -6.33 -7.20
C LEU A 471 -6.27 -7.51 -7.65
N VAL A 472 -6.82 -8.28 -6.71
CA VAL A 472 -7.78 -9.36 -7.00
C VAL A 472 -9.03 -8.81 -7.66
N LEU A 473 -9.60 -7.72 -7.15
CA LEU A 473 -10.80 -7.11 -7.74
C LEU A 473 -10.55 -6.54 -9.13
N LEU A 474 -9.39 -5.91 -9.35
CA LEU A 474 -8.96 -5.43 -10.67
C LEU A 474 -8.78 -6.61 -11.63
N GLY A 475 -8.11 -7.69 -11.21
CA GLY A 475 -7.85 -8.87 -12.03
C GLY A 475 -9.13 -9.60 -12.42
N LEU A 476 -10.04 -9.82 -11.47
CA LEU A 476 -11.35 -10.41 -11.75
C LEU A 476 -12.20 -9.52 -12.66
N SER A 477 -12.13 -8.20 -12.49
CA SER A 477 -12.83 -7.27 -13.37
C SER A 477 -12.24 -7.28 -14.79
N ALA A 478 -10.92 -7.41 -14.93
CA ALA A 478 -10.23 -7.50 -16.21
C ALA A 478 -10.61 -8.77 -17.00
N LEU A 479 -10.86 -9.89 -16.31
CA LEU A 479 -11.37 -11.13 -16.91
C LEU A 479 -12.80 -11.00 -17.45
N GLU A 480 -13.59 -10.09 -16.89
CA GLU A 480 -14.97 -9.84 -17.34
C GLU A 480 -15.01 -8.82 -18.47
N ARG A 481 -14.23 -7.74 -18.33
CA ARG A 481 -14.19 -6.62 -19.27
C ARG A 481 -12.80 -6.00 -19.30
N PRO A 482 -12.27 -5.66 -20.50
CA PRO A 482 -10.96 -5.01 -20.61
C PRO A 482 -10.85 -3.75 -19.73
N LEU A 483 -9.74 -3.63 -19.01
CA LEU A 483 -9.40 -2.42 -18.29
C LEU A 483 -8.75 -1.40 -19.23
N PRO A 484 -8.99 -0.09 -19.03
CA PRO A 484 -8.39 0.95 -19.85
C PRO A 484 -6.88 1.02 -19.56
N VAL A 485 -6.12 1.42 -20.57
CA VAL A 485 -4.68 1.66 -20.50
C VAL A 485 -4.42 3.14 -20.83
N PRO A 486 -3.63 3.87 -20.01
CA PRO A 486 -3.38 5.30 -20.18
C PRO A 486 -2.38 5.64 -21.30
#